data_AF-A0A496LHJ0-F1
#
_entry.id   AF-A0A496LHJ0-F1
#
_cell.length_a   1.000
_cell.length_b   1.000
_cell.length_c   1.000
_cell.angle_alpha   90.00
_cell.angle_beta   90.00
_cell.angle_gamma   90.00
#
_symmetry.space_group_name_H-M   'P 1'
#
loop_
_entity.id
_entity.type
_entity.pdbx_description
1 polymer ?
#
loop_
_entity_poly.entity_id
_entity_poly.type
_entity_poly.pdbx_seq_one_letter_code
_entity_poly.pdbx_strand_id
1 'polypeptide(L)'
;MINSFDIFAEFYNRVKESESMADIIKEYGGANIYVPSYKGTFRNYDILKEYEEGIKLGKQSPVVIREIAAKHNLSYNSVCAITKEIREPSLFE
;
A
#
# COMPACT_ATOMS: atom_id res chain seq x y z
N MET A 1 9.04 17.01 -7.51
CA MET A 1 9.02 16.12 -8.69
C MET A 1 7.77 15.29 -8.57
N ILE A 2 6.81 15.44 -9.50
CA ILE A 2 5.57 14.64 -9.48
C ILE A 2 5.95 13.22 -9.93
N ASN A 3 5.62 12.22 -9.13
CA ASN A 3 5.89 10.82 -9.46
C ASN A 3 4.66 10.17 -10.14
N SER A 4 4.81 8.97 -10.70
CA SER A 4 3.71 8.29 -11.40
C SER A 4 2.54 7.91 -10.50
N PHE A 5 2.76 7.74 -9.19
CA PHE A 5 1.68 7.53 -8.22
C PHE A 5 0.84 8.79 -8.04
N ASP A 6 1.49 9.95 -7.94
CA ASP A 6 0.79 11.24 -7.79
C ASP A 6 -0.11 11.52 -9.02
N ILE A 7 0.39 11.28 -10.23
CA ILE A 7 -0.38 11.43 -11.48
C ILE A 7 -1.60 10.49 -11.49
N PHE A 8 -1.41 9.22 -11.11
CA PHE A 8 -2.52 8.28 -11.07
C PHE A 8 -3.54 8.63 -9.99
N ALA A 9 -3.09 9.11 -8.83
CA ALA A 9 -3.98 9.53 -7.74
C ALA A 9 -4.84 10.73 -8.14
N GLU A 10 -4.25 11.73 -8.80
CA GLU A 10 -4.97 12.88 -9.36
C GLU A 10 -6.01 12.43 -10.39
N PHE A 11 -5.62 11.62 -11.36
CA PHE A 11 -6.53 11.06 -12.36
C PHE A 11 -7.69 10.29 -11.70
N TYR A 12 -7.38 9.42 -10.73
CA TYR A 12 -8.37 8.63 -10.02
C TYR A 12 -9.38 9.51 -9.26
N ASN A 13 -8.92 10.57 -8.59
CA ASN A 13 -9.81 11.52 -7.93
C ASN A 13 -10.67 12.28 -8.94
N ARG A 14 -10.07 12.70 -10.06
CA ARG A 14 -10.80 13.40 -11.12
C ARG A 14 -11.89 12.54 -11.74
N VAL A 15 -11.65 11.24 -11.91
CA VAL A 15 -12.67 10.26 -12.34
C VAL A 15 -13.84 10.19 -11.35
N LYS A 16 -13.59 10.23 -10.03
CA LYS A 16 -14.66 10.22 -9.01
C LYS A 16 -15.49 11.49 -9.00
N GLU A 17 -14.88 12.62 -9.30
CA GLU A 17 -15.52 13.94 -9.28
C GLU A 17 -16.23 14.27 -10.59
N SER A 18 -15.98 13.51 -11.66
CA SER A 18 -16.55 13.77 -12.97
C SER A 18 -18.01 13.34 -13.06
N GLU A 19 -18.86 14.20 -13.60
CA GLU A 19 -20.27 13.89 -13.87
C GLU A 19 -20.41 12.90 -15.04
N SER A 20 -19.45 12.92 -15.97
CA SER A 20 -19.48 12.07 -17.15
C SER A 20 -18.08 11.65 -17.62
N MET A 21 -18.04 10.59 -18.44
CA MET A 21 -16.81 10.17 -19.14
C MET A 21 -16.27 11.26 -20.08
N ALA A 22 -17.13 12.15 -20.60
CA ALA A 22 -16.71 13.22 -21.50
C ALA A 22 -15.79 14.23 -20.81
N ASP A 23 -15.97 14.46 -19.50
CA ASP A 23 -15.14 15.37 -18.72
C ASP A 23 -13.71 14.83 -18.58
N ILE A 24 -13.60 13.52 -18.36
CA ILE A 24 -12.31 12.83 -18.34
C ILE A 24 -11.63 12.81 -19.70
N ILE A 25 -12.37 12.56 -20.79
CA ILE A 25 -11.80 12.54 -22.15
C ILE A 25 -11.31 13.93 -22.57
N LYS A 26 -11.99 15.02 -22.17
CA LYS A 26 -11.54 16.39 -22.46
C LYS A 26 -10.19 16.70 -21.81
N GLU A 27 -9.96 16.18 -20.61
CA GLU A 27 -8.80 16.54 -19.79
C GLU A 27 -7.62 15.56 -19.97
N TYR A 28 -7.90 14.27 -20.07
CA TYR A 28 -6.89 13.19 -20.14
C TYR A 28 -6.92 12.41 -21.46
N GLY A 29 -7.72 12.81 -22.45
CA GLY A 29 -7.78 12.16 -23.75
C GLY A 29 -6.41 12.10 -24.42
N GLY A 30 -5.94 10.89 -24.74
CA GLY A 30 -4.62 10.67 -25.33
C GLY A 30 -3.46 10.63 -24.32
N ALA A 31 -3.71 10.83 -23.03
CA ALA A 31 -2.70 10.67 -21.99
C ALA A 31 -2.36 9.18 -21.78
N ASN A 32 -1.08 8.90 -21.55
CA ASN A 32 -0.62 7.56 -21.15
C ASN A 32 -0.45 7.52 -19.62
N ILE A 33 -1.53 7.18 -18.91
CA ILE A 33 -1.54 7.13 -17.44
C ILE A 33 -1.10 5.74 -16.98
N TYR A 34 0.04 5.68 -16.29
CA TYR A 34 0.52 4.46 -15.66
C TYR A 34 -0.28 4.16 -14.39
N VAL A 35 -0.74 2.92 -14.23
CA VAL A 35 -1.34 2.43 -13.00
C VAL A 35 -0.24 1.80 -12.13
N PRO A 36 0.09 2.37 -10.95
CA PRO A 36 1.12 1.84 -10.08
C PRO A 36 0.81 0.44 -9.57
N SER A 37 1.83 -0.42 -9.50
CA SER A 37 1.67 -1.76 -8.94
C SER A 37 1.34 -1.72 -7.44
N TYR A 38 0.36 -2.52 -7.03
CA TYR A 38 0.01 -2.69 -5.61
C TYR A 38 1.21 -3.04 -4.71
N LYS A 39 2.14 -3.88 -5.21
CA LYS A 39 3.35 -4.27 -4.48
C LYS A 39 4.27 -3.10 -4.13
N GLY A 40 4.27 -2.05 -4.96
CA GLY A 40 5.11 -0.86 -4.80
C GLY A 40 4.40 0.32 -4.13
N THR A 41 3.11 0.20 -3.79
CA THR A 41 2.31 1.29 -3.24
C THR A 41 1.67 0.91 -1.91
N PHE A 42 0.66 0.04 -1.95
CA PHE A 42 -0.22 -0.21 -0.80
C PHE A 42 0.08 -1.50 -0.03
N ARG A 43 0.81 -2.46 -0.63
CA ARG A 43 1.05 -3.77 0.02
C ARG A 43 1.67 -3.66 1.41
N ASN A 44 2.64 -2.76 1.60
CA ASN A 44 3.29 -2.63 2.90
C ASN A 44 2.35 -2.08 3.97
N TYR A 45 1.43 -1.18 3.60
CA TYR A 45 0.38 -0.70 4.51
C TYR A 45 -0.55 -1.84 4.93
N ASP A 46 -0.99 -2.66 3.97
CA ASP A 46 -1.85 -3.82 4.27
C ASP A 46 -1.11 -4.85 5.14
N ILE A 47 0.19 -5.08 4.90
CA ILE A 47 1.04 -5.92 5.76
C ILE A 47 1.12 -5.38 7.19
N LEU A 48 1.28 -4.07 7.37
CA LEU A 48 1.30 -3.46 8.70
C LEU A 48 -0.03 -3.66 9.42
N LYS A 49 -1.14 -3.43 8.74
CA LYS A 49 -2.49 -3.63 9.28
C LYS A 49 -2.74 -5.09 9.67
N GLU A 50 -2.39 -6.04 8.80
CA GLU A 50 -2.48 -7.48 9.07
C GLU A 50 -1.62 -7.88 10.28
N TYR A 51 -0.44 -7.28 10.42
CA TYR A 51 0.44 -7.53 11.55
C TYR A 51 -0.22 -7.05 12.86
N GLU A 52 -0.69 -5.80 12.91
CA GLU A 52 -1.38 -5.25 14.08
C GLU A 52 -2.62 -6.06 14.47
N GLU A 53 -3.43 -6.46 13.49
CA GLU A 53 -4.61 -7.32 13.71
C GLU A 53 -4.21 -8.67 14.32
N GLY A 54 -3.16 -9.31 13.81
CA GLY A 54 -2.63 -10.55 14.37
C GLY A 54 -2.19 -10.40 15.82
N ILE A 55 -1.49 -9.30 16.15
CA ILE A 55 -1.08 -9.00 17.53
C ILE A 55 -2.28 -8.71 18.44
N LYS A 56 -3.27 -7.95 17.97
CA LYS A 56 -4.52 -7.67 18.72
C LYS A 56 -5.32 -8.94 19.03
N LEU A 57 -5.24 -9.94 18.16
CA LEU A 57 -5.83 -11.27 18.38
C LEU A 57 -5.00 -12.15 19.34
N GLY A 58 -3.91 -11.64 19.91
CA GLY A 58 -3.06 -12.36 20.86
C GLY A 58 -2.11 -13.37 20.21
N LYS A 59 -1.96 -13.37 18.88
CA LYS A 59 -0.99 -14.24 18.21
C LYS A 59 0.43 -13.78 18.53
N GLN A 60 1.35 -14.73 18.66
CA GLN A 60 2.76 -14.40 18.82
C GLN A 60 3.32 -13.80 17.52
N SER A 61 4.14 -12.74 17.65
CA SER A 61 4.73 -12.02 16.51
C SER A 61 5.40 -12.94 15.46
N PRO A 62 6.22 -13.95 15.83
CA PRO A 62 6.82 -14.84 14.83
C PRO A 62 5.82 -15.65 14.00
N VAL A 63 4.65 -15.97 14.58
CA VAL A 63 3.57 -16.69 13.88
C VAL A 63 2.93 -15.77 12.85
N VAL A 64 2.57 -14.55 13.26
CA VAL A 64 1.95 -13.54 12.37
C VAL A 64 2.88 -13.22 11.20
N ILE A 65 4.18 -13.04 11.45
CA ILE A 65 5.17 -12.75 10.41
C ILE A 65 5.25 -13.89 9.38
N ARG A 66 5.21 -15.16 9.82
CA ARG A 66 5.23 -16.31 8.90
C ARG A 66 3.94 -16.41 8.07
N GLU A 67 2.78 -16.18 8.68
CA GLU A 67 1.49 -16.17 7.98
C GLU A 67 1.47 -15.10 6.89
N ILE A 68 1.90 -13.88 7.22
CA ILE A 68 2.01 -12.76 6.28
C ILE A 68 3.03 -13.06 5.16
N ALA A 69 4.20 -13.59 5.52
CA ALA A 69 5.24 -13.95 4.55
C ALA A 69 4.72 -14.96 3.52
N ALA A 70 4.00 -15.99 3.97
CA ALA A 70 3.37 -16.97 3.09
C ALA A 70 2.28 -16.32 2.21
N LYS A 71 1.40 -15.51 2.80
CA LYS A 71 0.28 -14.87 2.09
C LYS A 71 0.75 -13.92 0.97
N HIS A 72 1.80 -13.14 1.22
CA HIS A 72 2.29 -12.11 0.30
C HIS A 72 3.46 -12.58 -0.58
N ASN A 73 3.85 -13.86 -0.47
CA ASN A 73 5.02 -14.45 -1.12
C ASN A 73 6.30 -13.62 -0.88
N LEU A 74 6.58 -13.36 0.39
CA LEU A 74 7.73 -12.59 0.87
C LEU A 74 8.62 -13.45 1.75
N SER A 75 9.88 -13.03 1.90
CA SER A 75 10.74 -13.62 2.93
C SER A 75 10.31 -13.17 4.32
N TYR A 76 10.56 -13.99 5.34
CA TYR A 76 10.35 -13.62 6.75
C TYR A 76 11.06 -12.29 7.09
N ASN A 77 12.30 -12.12 6.62
CA ASN A 77 13.08 -10.90 6.86
C ASN A 77 12.48 -9.66 6.20
N SER A 78 11.87 -9.79 5.01
CA SER A 78 11.17 -8.69 4.36
C SER A 78 9.98 -8.21 5.19
N VAL A 79 9.21 -9.15 5.76
CA VAL A 79 8.09 -8.80 6.65
C VAL A 79 8.59 -8.20 7.97
N CYS A 80 9.68 -8.72 8.55
CA CYS A 80 10.33 -8.11 9.71
C CYS A 80 10.76 -6.65 9.44
N ALA A 81 11.34 -6.38 8.27
CA ALA A 81 11.75 -5.03 7.90
C ALA A 81 10.54 -4.09 7.75
N ILE A 82 9.46 -4.56 7.13
CA ILE A 82 8.22 -3.78 6.99
C ILE A 82 7.62 -3.48 8.36
N THR A 83 7.55 -4.47 9.25
CA THR A 83 6.89 -4.38 10.57
C THR A 83 7.79 -3.85 11.68
N LYS A 84 9.00 -3.39 11.35
CA LYS A 84 10.04 -3.02 12.34
C LYS A 84 9.56 -1.96 13.31
N GLU A 85 9.02 -0.85 12.81
CA GLU A 85 8.58 0.29 13.63
C GLU A 85 7.47 -0.08 14.63
N ILE A 86 6.63 -1.07 14.29
CA ILE A 86 5.56 -1.55 15.19
C ILE A 86 6.13 -2.51 16.25
N ARG A 87 7.09 -3.35 15.86
CA ARG A 87 7.72 -4.34 16.75
C ARG A 87 8.68 -3.71 17.76
N GLU A 88 9.43 -2.72 17.29
CA GLU A 88 10.54 -2.07 17.98
C GLU A 88 10.34 -0.56 17.84
N PRO A 89 9.33 0.01 18.52
CA PRO A 89 9.08 1.45 18.45
C PRO A 89 10.33 2.21 18.90
N SER A 90 10.73 3.24 18.15
CA SER A 90 11.82 4.12 18.59
C SER A 90 11.51 4.66 19.97
N LEU A 91 12.50 4.59 20.87
CA LEU A 91 12.40 5.18 22.21
C LEU A 91 12.61 6.71 22.21
N PHE A 92 12.90 7.28 21.03
CA PHE A 92 13.15 8.71 20.85
C PHE A 92 12.33 9.20 19.64
N GLU A 93 11.46 10.18 19.88
CA GLU A 93 10.76 11.01 18.87
C GLU A 93 11.60 12.23 18.49
#